data_AF-A0A022QYR2-F1
#
_entry.id   AF-A0A022QYR2-F1
#
_cell.length_a   1.000
_cell.length_b   1.000
_cell.length_c   1.000
_cell.angle_alpha   90.00
_cell.angle_beta   90.00
_cell.angle_gamma   90.00
#
_symmetry.space_group_name_H-M   'P 1'
#
loop_
_entity.id
_entity.type
_entity.pdbx_description
1 polymer ?
#
loop_
_entity_poly.entity_id
_entity_poly.type
_entity_poly.pdbx_seq_one_letter_code
_entity_poly.pdbx_strand_id
1 'polypeptide(L)' 'ERRTRISGKLKKLQDLVPNMDKQTSYADMLDLAVQHIKTLQNQVQKLHTELDSCTCGCKKTRDS' A
#
# COMPACT_ATOMS: atom_id res chain seq x y z
N GLU A 1 -14.62 20.16 -15.05
CA GLU A 1 -13.23 19.63 -14.91
C GLU A 1 -12.82 19.09 -13.52
N ARG A 2 -13.25 19.67 -12.38
CA ARG A 2 -12.78 19.21 -11.04
C ARG A 2 -13.25 17.80 -10.65
N ARG A 3 -14.50 17.42 -10.98
CA ARG A 3 -15.07 16.09 -10.71
C ARG A 3 -14.33 14.97 -11.46
N THR A 4 -13.95 15.20 -12.72
CA THR A 4 -13.25 14.22 -13.56
C THR A 4 -11.88 13.83 -12.98
N ARG A 5 -11.16 14.80 -12.39
CA ARG A 5 -9.86 14.55 -11.74
C ARG A 5 -9.99 13.72 -10.45
N ILE A 6 -11.06 13.94 -9.67
CA ILE A 6 -11.31 13.21 -8.43
C ILE A 6 -11.70 11.77 -8.74
N SER A 7 -12.62 11.54 -9.68
CA SER A 7 -13.02 10.20 -10.11
C SER A 7 -11.84 9.38 -10.67
N GLY A 8 -10.94 10.02 -11.42
CA GLY A 8 -9.73 9.33 -11.91
C GLY A 8 -8.78 8.88 -10.79
N LYS A 9 -8.63 9.68 -9.73
CA LYS A 9 -7.82 9.30 -8.55
C LYS A 9 -8.47 8.18 -7.73
N LEU A 10 -9.80 8.20 -7.59
CA LEU A 10 -10.54 7.16 -6.88
C LEU A 10 -10.47 5.81 -7.62
N LYS A 11 -10.53 5.80 -8.96
CA LYS A 11 -10.35 4.58 -9.75
C LYS A 11 -8.97 3.95 -9.51
N LYS A 12 -7.90 4.76 -9.52
CA LYS A 12 -6.56 4.28 -9.19
C LYS A 12 -6.47 3.71 -7.77
N LEU A 13 -7.21 4.27 -6.83
CA LEU A 13 -7.26 3.77 -5.46
C LEU A 13 -7.93 2.39 -5.38
N GLN A 14 -9.03 2.20 -6.12
CA GLN A 14 -9.71 0.90 -6.26
C GLN A 14 -8.80 -0.18 -6.87
N ASP A 15 -7.95 0.18 -7.83
CA ASP A 15 -7.04 -0.76 -8.47
C ASP A 15 -5.88 -1.20 -7.54
N LEU A 16 -5.54 -0.39 -6.52
CA LEU A 16 -4.38 -0.62 -5.65
C LEU A 16 -4.74 -1.21 -4.29
N VAL A 17 -5.93 -0.93 -3.76
CA VAL A 17 -6.32 -1.34 -2.42
C VAL A 17 -7.23 -2.56 -2.47
N PRO A 18 -6.89 -3.67 -1.80
CA PRO A 18 -7.73 -4.86 -1.76
C PRO A 18 -9.06 -4.57 -1.05
N ASN A 19 -10.09 -5.34 -1.39
CA ASN A 19 -11.45 -5.25 -0.81
C ASN A 19 -12.20 -3.95 -1.11
N MET A 20 -11.83 -3.22 -2.16
CA MET A 20 -12.66 -2.15 -2.70
C MET A 20 -13.58 -2.70 -3.80
N ASP A 21 -14.88 -2.69 -3.56
CA ASP A 21 -15.89 -2.98 -4.58
C ASP A 21 -16.58 -1.70 -5.08
N LYS A 22 -17.45 -1.85 -6.08
CA LYS A 22 -18.19 -0.73 -6.67
C LYS A 22 -19.23 -0.12 -5.73
N GLN A 23 -19.58 -0.77 -4.63
CA GLN A 23 -20.57 -0.32 -3.64
C GLN A 23 -19.93 0.33 -2.41
N THR A 24 -18.62 0.19 -2.24
CA THR A 24 -17.84 0.77 -1.14
C THR A 24 -17.97 2.30 -1.15
N SER A 25 -18.37 2.89 -0.01
CA SER A 25 -18.56 4.33 0.11
C SER A 25 -17.22 5.07 -0.03
N TYR A 26 -17.24 6.37 -0.39
CA TYR A 26 -15.99 7.12 -0.48
C TYR A 26 -15.26 7.26 0.86
N ALA A 27 -15.98 7.27 1.99
CA ALA A 27 -15.37 7.32 3.30
C ALA A 27 -14.64 5.99 3.59
N ASP A 28 -15.34 4.87 3.43
CA ASP A 28 -14.76 3.54 3.61
C ASP A 28 -13.59 3.29 2.65
N MET A 29 -13.69 3.81 1.43
CA MET A 29 -12.61 3.75 0.46
C MET A 29 -11.33 4.44 0.97
N LEU A 30 -11.47 5.62 1.57
CA LEU A 30 -10.32 6.33 2.15
C LEU A 30 -9.78 5.58 3.38
N ASP A 31 -10.64 5.01 4.21
CA ASP A 31 -10.24 4.27 5.40
C ASP A 31 -9.52 2.96 5.05
N LEU A 32 -10.03 2.19 4.09
CA LEU A 32 -9.39 0.98 3.56
C LEU A 32 -8.01 1.29 2.99
N ALA A 33 -7.87 2.41 2.28
CA ALA A 33 -6.57 2.85 1.76
C ALA A 33 -5.57 3.15 2.88
N VAL A 34 -6.00 3.87 3.92
CA VAL A 34 -5.15 4.18 5.09
C VAL A 34 -4.74 2.90 5.81
N GLN A 35 -5.67 1.95 6.01
CA GLN A 35 -5.38 0.65 6.63
C GLN A 35 -4.39 -0.17 5.79
N HIS A 36 -4.55 -0.19 4.47
CA HIS A 36 -3.64 -0.89 3.59
C HIS A 36 -2.22 -0.32 3.63
N ILE A 37 -2.07 1.02 3.61
CA ILE A 37 -0.77 1.69 3.74
C ILE A 37 -0.09 1.32 5.06
N LYS A 38 -0.83 1.39 6.20
CA LYS A 38 -0.28 1.01 7.51
C LYS A 38 0.17 -0.46 7.54
N THR A 39 -0.59 -1.34 6.90
CA THR A 39 -0.27 -2.76 6.81
C THR A 39 1.00 -3.00 6.02
N LEU A 40 1.14 -2.34 4.86
CA LEU A 40 2.35 -2.40 4.04
C LEU A 40 3.58 -1.85 4.79
N GLN A 41 3.45 -0.73 5.50
CA GLN A 41 4.52 -0.18 6.34
C GLN A 41 4.99 -1.18 7.39
N ASN A 42 4.06 -1.86 8.07
CA ASN A 42 4.39 -2.89 9.06
C ASN A 42 5.07 -4.10 8.41
N GLN A 43 4.62 -4.54 7.24
CA GLN A 43 5.25 -5.64 6.50
C GLN A 43 6.68 -5.29 6.07
N VAL A 44 6.89 -4.09 5.55
CA VAL A 44 8.22 -3.59 5.18
C VAL A 44 9.14 -3.55 6.39
N GLN A 45 8.66 -3.02 7.53
CA GLN A 45 9.46 -3.00 8.76
C GLN A 45 9.83 -4.42 9.22
N LYS A 46 8.87 -5.35 9.21
CA LYS A 46 9.10 -6.75 9.56
C LYS A 46 10.13 -7.41 8.64
N LEU A 47 10.00 -7.23 7.32
CA LEU A 47 10.94 -7.75 6.33
C LEU A 47 12.35 -7.17 6.49
N HIS A 48 12.48 -5.90 6.87
CA HIS A 48 13.79 -5.31 7.18
C HIS A 48 14.39 -5.96 8.43
N THR A 49 13.63 -6.12 9.50
CA THR A 49 14.09 -6.82 10.71
C THR A 49 14.50 -8.27 10.42
N GLU A 50 13.69 -9.00 9.65
CA GLU A 50 14.00 -10.38 9.25
C GLU A 50 15.27 -10.45 8.40
N LEU A 51 15.45 -9.52 7.47
CA LEU A 51 16.66 -9.41 6.66
C LEU A 51 17.91 -9.11 7.50
N ASP A 52 17.80 -8.16 8.45
CA ASP A 52 18.90 -7.82 9.35
C ASP A 52 19.28 -9.00 10.26
N SER A 53 18.29 -9.82 10.63
CA SER A 53 18.50 -11.06 11.38
C SER A 53 18.95 -12.24 10.52
N CYS A 54 18.89 -12.13 9.18
CA CYS A 54 19.26 -13.22 8.30
C CYS A 54 20.78 -13.41 8.30
N THR A 55 21.22 -14.56 8.81
CA THR A 55 22.62 -15.00 8.76
C THR A 55 23.02 -15.51 7.37
N CYS A 56 22.09 -15.53 6.41
CA CYS A 56 22.22 -16.13 5.09
C CYS A 56 23.18 -15.43 4.12
N GLY A 57 23.94 -14.40 4.52
CA GLY A 57 24.93 -13.73 3.67
C GLY A 57 24.34 -12.91 2.51
N CYS A 58 23.03 -12.99 2.26
CA CYS A 58 22.27 -12.17 1.31
C CYS A 58 22.08 -10.73 1.82
N LYS A 59 23.16 -10.06 2.23
CA LYS A 59 23.11 -8.61 2.46
C LYS A 59 22.87 -7.96 1.11
N LYS A 60 21.76 -7.23 0.98
CA LYS A 60 21.44 -6.43 -0.20
C LYS A 60 22.68 -5.68 -0.64
N THR A 61 23.19 -5.99 -1.83
CA THR A 61 24.07 -5.09 -2.56
C THR A 61 23.30 -3.78 -2.69
N ARG A 62 23.73 -2.77 -1.92
CA ARG A 62 23.33 -1.38 -2.17
C ARG A 62 23.91 -1.04 -3.53
N ASP A 63 23.12 -1.22 -4.59
CA ASP A 63 23.43 -0.62 -5.88
C ASP A 63 23.50 0.89 -5.67
N SER A 64 24.66 1.44 -6.01
CA SER A 64 25.01 2.86 -5.94
C SER A 64 24.47 3.58 -7.18
#